data_AF-A0AAU0M9E8-F1
#
_entry.id   AF-A0AAU0M9E8-F1
#
_cell.length_a   1.000
_cell.length_b   1.000
_cell.length_c   1.000
_cell.angle_alpha   90.00
_cell.angle_beta   90.00
_cell.angle_gamma   90.00
#
_symmetry.space_group_name_H-M   'P 1'
#
loop_
_entity.id
_entity.type
_entity.pdbx_description
1 polymer ?
#
loop_
_entity_poly.entity_id
_entity_poly.type
_entity_poly.pdbx_seq_one_letter_code
_entity_poly.pdbx_strand_id
1 'polypeptide(L)' 'MSVRFLADEDFNRAIVNGLLRLAPETDIVRVQDVGLRTLDDPTILAWAAREGA' A
#
# COMPACT_ATOMS: atom_id res chain seq x y z
N MET A 1 13.80 -7.16 -10.02
CA MET A 1 12.46 -6.56 -10.09
C MET A 1 11.86 -6.73 -8.71
N SER A 2 11.56 -5.63 -8.01
CA SER A 2 10.88 -5.69 -6.71
C SER A 2 9.40 -5.42 -6.94
N VAL A 3 8.53 -6.16 -6.28
CA VAL A 3 7.08 -5.91 -6.28
C VAL A 3 6.82 -4.80 -5.26
N ARG A 4 6.06 -3.77 -5.66
CA ARG A 4 5.50 -2.80 -4.72
C ARG A 4 4.13 -3.29 -4.28
N PHE A 5 3.78 -3.02 -3.02
CA PHE A 5 2.46 -3.29 -2.47
C PHE A 5 1.76 -1.99 -2.10
N LEU A 6 0.45 -1.91 -2.35
CA LEU A 6 -0.43 -0.90 -1.79
C LEU A 6 -1.26 -1.47 -0.63
N ALA A 7 -1.11 -0.89 0.57
CA ALA A 7 -1.95 -1.20 1.73
C ALA A 7 -3.18 -0.29 1.76
N ASP A 8 -4.35 -0.90 1.79
CA ASP A 8 -5.64 -0.23 1.87
C ASP A 8 -5.88 0.44 3.24
N GLU A 9 -6.90 1.30 3.34
CA GLU A 9 -7.14 2.13 4.51
C GLU A 9 -7.58 1.33 5.73
N ASP A 10 -8.31 0.24 5.49
CA ASP A 10 -8.80 -0.70 6.51
C ASP A 10 -7.78 -1.80 6.85
N PHE A 11 -6.62 -1.82 6.18
CA PHE A 11 -5.59 -2.81 6.47
C PHE A 11 -4.97 -2.60 7.85
N ASN A 12 -4.74 -3.69 8.59
CA ASN A 12 -4.24 -3.61 9.95
C ASN A 12 -2.82 -3.03 9.99
N ARG A 13 -2.70 -1.80 10.51
CA ARG A 13 -1.45 -1.06 10.64
C ARG A 13 -0.36 -1.80 11.40
N ALA A 14 -0.72 -2.65 12.37
CA ALA A 14 0.26 -3.43 13.14
C ALA A 14 1.03 -4.43 12.26
N ILE A 15 0.37 -4.96 11.21
CA ILE A 15 0.99 -5.87 10.25
C ILE A 15 2.01 -5.11 9.40
N VAL A 16 1.63 -3.97 8.81
CA VAL A 16 2.56 -3.13 8.01
C VAL A 16 3.77 -2.72 8.84
N ASN A 17 3.55 -2.26 10.07
CA ASN A 17 4.63 -1.87 10.96
C ASN A 17 5.52 -3.05 11.36
N GLY A 18 4.94 -4.24 11.55
CA GLY A 18 5.68 -5.47 11.84
C GLY A 18 6.55 -5.89 10.65
N LEU A 19 5.98 -5.87 9.45
CA LEU A 19 6.66 -6.19 8.20
C LEU A 19 7.86 -5.27 7.98
N LEU A 20 7.68 -3.95 8.07
CA LEU A 20 8.75 -2.97 7.88
C LEU A 20 9.85 -3.05 8.96
N ARG A 21 9.54 -3.54 10.16
CA ARG A 21 10.57 -3.81 11.19
C ARG A 21 11.42 -5.03 10.87
N LEU A 22 10.83 -6.06 10.27
CA LEU A 22 11.50 -7.33 9.99
C LEU A 22 12.19 -7.35 8.62
N ALA A 23 11.63 -6.64 7.64
CA ALA A 23 12.07 -6.56 6.25
C ALA A 23 11.97 -5.10 5.77
N PRO A 24 12.87 -4.20 6.20
CA PRO A 24 12.84 -2.77 5.90
C PRO A 24 12.99 -2.45 4.39
N GLU A 25 13.45 -3.40 3.60
CA GLU A 25 13.55 -3.31 2.14
C GLU A 25 12.23 -3.53 1.41
N THR A 26 11.17 -3.94 2.12
CA THR A 26 9.84 -4.15 1.53
C THR A 26 9.30 -2.83 0.97
N ASP A 27 9.04 -2.78 -0.34
CA ASP A 27 8.39 -1.64 -0.99
C ASP A 27 6.87 -1.72 -0.77
N ILE A 28 6.40 -1.04 0.27
CA ILE A 28 4.97 -0.94 0.60
C ILE A 28 4.60 0.52 0.85
N VAL A 29 3.55 0.97 0.19
CA VAL A 29 2.94 2.29 0.38
C VAL A 29 1.51 2.11 0.91
N ARG A 30 0.97 3.11 1.61
CA ARG A 30 -0.40 3.06 2.12
C ARG A 30 -1.27 4.07 1.39
N VAL A 31 -2.53 3.75 1.15
CA VAL A 31 -3.48 4.66 0.49
C VAL A 31 -3.57 6.03 1.15
N GLN A 32 -3.36 6.12 2.47
CA GLN A 32 -3.39 7.41 3.18
C GLN A 32 -2.19 8.31 2.85
N ASP A 33 -1.03 7.73 2.49
CA ASP A 33 0.19 8.48 2.18
C ASP A 33 0.20 9.01 0.75
N VAL A 34 -0.60 8.40 -0.13
CA VAL A 34 -0.70 8.77 -1.56
C VAL A 34 -2.01 9.50 -1.88
N GLY A 35 -2.76 9.91 -0.86
CA GLY A 35 -3.98 10.71 -1.02
C GLY A 35 -5.18 9.96 -1.59
N LEU A 36 -5.19 8.62 -1.50
CA LEU A 36 -6.27 7.75 -2.00
C LEU A 36 -7.26 7.35 -0.92
N ARG A 37 -7.14 7.93 0.28
CA ARG A 37 -8.04 7.65 1.40
C ARG A 37 -9.50 7.91 0.99
N THR A 38 -10.42 7.05 1.44
CA THR A 38 -11.87 7.11 1.16
C THR A 38 -12.29 7.02 -0.31
N LEU A 39 -11.37 6.75 -1.23
CA LEU A 39 -11.72 6.49 -2.63
C LEU A 39 -12.25 5.06 -2.78
N ASP A 40 -13.02 4.82 -3.83
CA ASP A 40 -13.57 3.49 -4.10
C ASP A 40 -12.49 2.52 -4.61
N ASP A 41 -12.74 1.22 -4.42
CA ASP A 41 -11.82 0.15 -4.83
C ASP A 41 -11.41 0.27 -6.31
N PRO A 42 -12.31 0.56 -7.28
CA PRO A 42 -11.90 0.72 -8.67
C PRO A 42 -10.87 1.83 -8.87
N THR A 43 -11.02 2.97 -8.19
CA THR A 43 -10.05 4.07 -8.28
C THR A 43 -8.71 3.70 -7.65
N ILE A 44 -8.74 3.02 -6.50
CA ILE A 44 -7.53 2.55 -5.80
C ILE A 44 -6.77 1.52 -6.66
N LEU A 45 -7.48 0.53 -7.22
CA LEU A 45 -6.89 -0.52 -8.04
C LEU A 45 -6.34 0.02 -9.37
N ALA A 46 -7.02 0.99 -9.99
CA ALA A 46 -6.52 1.65 -11.19
C ALA A 46 -5.21 2.42 -10.93
N TRP A 47 -5.10 3.07 -9.77
CA TRP A 47 -3.86 3.69 -9.33
C TRP A 47 -2.76 2.64 -9.12
N ALA A 48 -3.06 1.54 -8.42
CA ALA A 48 -2.09 0.48 -8.12
C ALA A 48 -1.51 -0.13 -9.41
N ALA A 49 -2.38 -0.43 -10.38
CA ALA A 49 -1.98 -0.94 -11.69
C ALA A 49 -1.08 0.03 -12.46
N ARG A 50 -1.29 1.35 -12.34
CA ARG A 50 -0.45 2.37 -12.98
C ARG A 50 0.91 2.51 -12.32
N GLU A 51 0.96 2.46 -10.98
CA GLU A 51 2.19 2.66 -10.20
C GLU A 51 2.99 1.37 -9.98
N GLY A 52 2.47 0.22 -10.43
CA GLY A 52 3.10 -1.09 -10.25
C GLY A 52 3.03 -1.61 -8.81
N ALA A 53 1.95 -1.28 -8.11
CA ALA A 53 1.68 -1.60 -6.70
C ALA A 53 0.52 -2.59 -6.50
#